data_AF-A0A8I2YZU3-F1
#
_entry.id   AF-A0A8I2YZU3-F1
#
_cell.length_a   1.000
_cell.length_b   1.000
_cell.length_c   1.000
_cell.angle_alpha   90.00
_cell.angle_beta   90.00
_cell.angle_gamma   90.00
#
_symmetry.space_group_name_H-M   'P 1'
#
loop_
_entity.id
_entity.type
_entity.pdbx_description
1 polymer ?
#
loop_
_entity_poly.entity_id
_entity_poly.type
_entity_poly.pdbx_seq_one_letter_code
_entity_poly.pdbx_strand_id
1 'polypeptide(L)'
;MSTRGHQKRMLPRTGYPRRRALSACLICRERKRKCDNLRPTCSSCQQIGAPCEYTKQDSSSFDAASLRILDQLSLIKGLQHTYSGKLQHGAQYTHL
;
A
#
# COMPACT_ATOMS: atom_id res chain seq x y z
N MET A 1 38.30 -2.46 -14.30
CA MET A 1 37.51 -3.12 -13.23
C MET A 1 37.07 -2.05 -12.24
N SER A 2 35.91 -1.41 -12.43
CA SER A 2 35.52 -0.24 -11.65
C SER A 2 34.59 -0.63 -10.49
N THR A 3 35.15 -0.80 -9.29
CA THR A 3 34.41 -1.00 -8.04
C THR A 3 33.89 0.35 -7.52
N ARG A 4 32.61 0.65 -7.77
CA ARG A 4 31.98 1.88 -7.25
C ARG A 4 31.72 1.73 -5.75
N GLY A 5 32.46 2.48 -4.95
CA GLY A 5 32.33 2.55 -3.50
C GLY A 5 30.95 3.02 -3.04
N HIS A 6 30.38 2.30 -2.07
CA HIS A 6 29.16 2.70 -1.36
C HIS A 6 29.47 3.74 -0.30
N GLN A 7 29.52 5.02 -0.70
CA GLN A 7 29.49 6.14 0.25
C GLN A 7 28.06 6.31 0.77
N LYS A 8 27.78 5.76 1.96
CA LYS A 8 26.50 5.92 2.66
C LYS A 8 26.40 7.38 3.16
N ARG A 9 25.82 8.26 2.36
CA ARG A 9 25.49 9.63 2.78
C ARG A 9 24.49 9.58 3.94
N MET A 10 24.93 9.88 5.15
CA MET A 10 24.07 10.08 6.32
C MET A 10 23.39 11.45 6.19
N LEU A 11 22.24 11.48 5.54
CA LEU A 11 21.37 12.67 5.49
C LEU A 11 20.52 12.75 6.78
N PRO A 12 20.18 13.97 7.26
CA PRO A 12 19.38 14.14 8.46
C PRO A 12 17.99 13.53 8.28
N ARG A 13 17.46 12.91 9.34
CA ARG A 13 16.08 12.42 9.43
C ARG A 13 15.12 13.61 9.53
N THR A 14 14.95 14.36 8.45
CA THR A 14 13.81 15.30 8.36
C THR A 14 12.54 14.45 8.36
N GLY A 15 11.58 14.80 9.23
CA GLY A 15 10.36 14.01 9.51
C GLY A 15 9.36 13.90 8.36
N TYR A 16 9.78 14.14 7.12
CA TYR A 16 8.95 13.89 5.95
C TYR A 16 8.95 12.39 5.63
N PRO A 17 7.79 11.75 5.46
CA PRO A 17 7.72 10.37 5.06
C PRO A 17 8.42 10.19 3.72
N ARG A 18 9.56 9.49 3.73
CA ARG A 18 10.31 9.16 2.52
C ARG A 18 9.37 8.36 1.63
N ARG A 19 9.08 8.87 0.42
CA ARG A 19 8.35 8.11 -0.60
C ARG A 19 9.03 6.75 -0.74
N ARG A 20 8.33 5.69 -0.37
CA ARG A 20 8.86 4.33 -0.47
C ARG A 20 9.21 4.08 -1.93
N ALA A 21 10.44 3.63 -2.19
CA ALA A 21 10.83 3.27 -3.54
C ALA A 21 9.91 2.16 -4.05
N LEU A 22 9.57 2.20 -5.34
CA LEU A 22 8.75 1.17 -5.97
C LEU A 22 9.42 -0.20 -5.79
N SER A 23 8.61 -1.22 -5.48
CA SER A 23 9.09 -2.58 -5.26
C SER A 23 9.58 -3.20 -6.57
N ALA A 24 10.81 -3.69 -6.57
CA ALA A 24 11.34 -4.52 -7.66
C ALA A 24 10.47 -5.77 -7.89
N CYS A 25 10.48 -6.30 -9.11
CA CYS A 25 9.85 -7.59 -9.42
C CYS A 25 10.49 -8.74 -8.61
N LEU A 26 9.77 -9.85 -8.47
CA LEU A 26 10.18 -11.01 -7.67
C LEU A 26 11.54 -11.57 -8.11
N ILE A 27 11.78 -11.67 -9.42
CA ILE A 27 13.05 -12.17 -9.97
C ILE A 27 14.21 -11.21 -9.69
N CYS A 28 14.03 -9.90 -9.89
CA CYS A 28 15.08 -8.93 -9.57
C CYS A 28 15.35 -8.86 -8.07
N ARG A 29 14.33 -9.04 -7.23
CA ARG A 29 14.44 -9.10 -5.77
C ARG A 29 15.25 -10.31 -5.34
N GLU A 30 14.89 -11.50 -5.83
CA GLU A 30 15.59 -12.75 -5.55
C GLU A 30 17.06 -12.68 -5.97
N ARG A 31 17.29 -12.16 -7.18
CA ARG A 31 18.65 -12.01 -7.75
C ARG A 31 19.41 -10.80 -7.23
N LYS A 32 18.82 -10.00 -6.34
CA LYS A 32 19.40 -8.78 -5.74
C LYS A 32 19.96 -7.78 -6.76
N ARG A 33 19.26 -7.61 -7.89
CA ARG A 33 19.66 -6.70 -8.99
C ARG A 33 18.76 -5.48 -9.07
N LYS A 34 19.23 -4.42 -9.72
CA LYS A 34 18.41 -3.23 -9.99
C LYS A 34 17.25 -3.61 -10.92
N CYS A 35 16.02 -3.31 -10.50
CA CYS A 35 14.83 -3.41 -11.34
C CYS A 35 14.50 -2.03 -11.91
N ASP A 36 14.27 -1.96 -13.20
CA ASP A 36 13.80 -0.77 -13.93
C ASP A 36 12.29 -0.52 -13.77
N ASN A 37 11.55 -1.47 -13.18
CA ASN A 37 10.12 -1.40 -12.89
C ASN A 37 9.20 -1.20 -14.12
N LEU A 38 9.69 -1.43 -15.34
CA LEU A 38 8.83 -1.42 -16.53
C LEU A 38 7.75 -2.51 -16.42
N ARG A 39 6.58 -2.21 -16.99
CA ARG A 39 5.40 -3.09 -17.05
C ARG A 39 5.04 -3.33 -18.51
N PRO A 40 4.70 -4.56 -18.92
CA PRO A 40 4.45 -5.75 -18.09
C PRO A 40 5.73 -6.45 -17.57
N THR A 41 6.86 -6.30 -18.26
CA THR A 41 8.13 -6.99 -17.97
C THR A 41 9.26 -5.98 -17.82
N CYS A 42 10.09 -6.10 -16.78
CA CYS A 42 11.27 -5.25 -16.64
C CYS A 42 12.37 -5.66 -17.64
N SER A 43 13.23 -4.72 -18.06
CA SER A 43 14.28 -4.97 -19.05
C SER A 43 15.19 -6.14 -18.65
N SER A 44 15.53 -6.24 -17.36
CA SER A 44 16.36 -7.35 -16.86
C SER A 44 15.70 -8.72 -17.02
N CYS A 45 14.38 -8.81 -16.81
CA CYS A 45 13.63 -10.06 -16.97
C CYS A 45 13.37 -10.38 -18.44
N GLN A 46 13.16 -9.36 -19.27
CA GLN A 46 13.00 -9.50 -20.72
C GLN A 46 14.26 -10.10 -21.35
N GLN A 47 15.45 -9.61 -20.98
CA GLN A 47 16.72 -10.09 -21.52
C GLN A 47 17.02 -11.56 -21.22
N ILE A 48 16.59 -12.04 -20.05
CA ILE A 48 16.84 -13.42 -19.60
C ILE A 48 15.68 -14.38 -19.91
N GLY A 49 14.57 -13.86 -20.48
CA GLY A 49 13.36 -14.65 -20.72
C GLY A 49 12.69 -15.19 -19.45
N ALA A 50 12.77 -14.47 -18.32
CA ALA A 50 12.19 -14.92 -17.06
C ALA A 50 10.78 -14.37 -16.82
N PRO A 51 9.92 -15.10 -16.08
CA PRO A 51 8.61 -14.61 -15.69
C PRO A 51 8.73 -13.39 -14.75
N CYS A 52 8.30 -12.22 -15.23
CA CYS A 52 8.42 -10.97 -14.48
C CYS A 52 7.15 -10.68 -13.69
N GLU A 53 7.11 -11.21 -12.47
CA GLU A 53 5.98 -11.00 -11.56
C GLU A 53 6.34 -10.02 -10.46
N TYR A 54 5.35 -9.28 -9.98
CA TYR A 54 5.48 -8.39 -8.84
C TYR A 54 4.50 -8.87 -7.77
N THR A 55 4.93 -8.85 -6.51
CA THR A 55 4.03 -9.21 -5.41
C THR A 55 2.84 -8.26 -5.43
N LYS A 56 1.63 -8.82 -5.43
CA LYS A 56 0.45 -8.06 -5.03
C LYS A 56 0.70 -7.73 -3.56
N GLN A 57 0.61 -6.45 -3.18
CA GLN A 57 0.88 -6.08 -1.80
C GLN A 57 -0.02 -6.93 -0.90
N ASP A 58 0.59 -7.77 -0.06
CA ASP A 58 -0.17 -8.49 0.94
C ASP A 58 -0.76 -7.42 1.86
N SER A 59 -2.08 -7.27 1.83
CA SER A 59 -2.82 -6.36 2.69
C SER A 59 -2.65 -6.72 4.19
N SER A 60 -1.92 -7.77 4.51
CA SER A 60 -1.64 -8.22 5.87
C SER A 60 -0.62 -7.37 6.64
N SER A 61 0.05 -6.39 6.00
CA SER A 61 0.99 -5.48 6.69
C SER A 61 0.43 -4.07 6.88
N PHE A 62 -0.76 -3.94 7.45
CA PHE A 62 -1.23 -2.65 7.98
C PHE A 62 -0.48 -2.31 9.28
N ASP A 63 -0.10 -1.05 9.47
CA ASP A 63 0.46 -0.61 10.74
C ASP A 63 -0.63 -0.46 11.80
N ALA A 64 -0.23 -0.36 13.07
CA ALA A 64 -1.17 -0.28 14.20
C ALA A 64 -2.13 0.91 14.06
N ALA A 65 -1.66 2.04 13.54
CA ALA A 65 -2.48 3.22 13.26
C ALA A 65 -3.54 2.93 12.19
N SER A 66 -3.16 2.32 11.06
CA SER A 66 -4.08 1.94 9.99
C SER A 66 -5.15 0.96 10.49
N LEU A 67 -4.78 0.00 11.32
CA LEU A 67 -5.74 -0.94 11.91
C LEU A 67 -6.78 -0.23 12.78
N ARG A 68 -6.36 0.74 13.61
CA ARG A 68 -7.30 1.56 14.41
C ARG A 68 -8.21 2.41 13.53
N ILE A 69 -7.68 2.99 12.45
CA ILE A 69 -8.47 3.77 11.50
C ILE A 69 -9.55 2.89 10.85
N LEU A 70 -9.18 1.70 10.39
CA LEU A 70 -10.12 0.76 9.76
C LEU A 70 -11.23 0.33 10.74
N ASP A 71 -10.88 0.04 11.99
CA ASP A 71 -11.83 -0.27 13.06
C ASP A 71 -12.83 0.87 13.28
N GLN A 72 -12.33 2.11 13.41
CA GLN A 72 -13.18 3.29 13.58
C GLN A 72 -14.12 3.54 12.38
N LEU A 73 -13.64 3.32 11.15
CA LEU A 73 -14.47 3.43 9.95
C LEU A 73 -15.61 2.40 9.95
N SER A 74 -15.37 1.20 10.49
CA SER A 74 -16.40 0.16 10.60
C SER A 74 -17.51 0.56 11.58
N LEU A 75 -17.14 1.13 12.72
CA LEU A 75 -18.07 1.65 13.72
C LEU A 75 -18.94 2.78 13.15
N ILE A 76 -18.32 3.76 12.48
CA ILE A 76 -19.02 4.89 11.87
C ILE A 76 -20.05 4.42 10.83
N LYS A 77 -19.68 3.45 9.98
CA LYS A 77 -20.61 2.85 9.02
C LYS A 77 -21.80 2.19 9.73
N GLY A 78 -21.55 1.45 10.79
CA GLY A 78 -22.62 0.86 11.61
C GLY A 78 -23.58 1.92 12.16
N LEU A 79 -23.03 3.00 12.72
CA LEU A 79 -23.84 4.11 13.23
C LEU A 79 -24.69 4.75 12.12
N GLN A 80 -24.13 5.00 10.93
CA GLN A 80 -24.92 5.55 9.81
C GLN A 80 -26.12 4.67 9.47
N HIS A 81 -25.96 3.34 9.39
CA HIS A 81 -27.07 2.42 9.17
C HIS A 81 -28.12 2.52 10.28
N THR A 82 -27.70 2.61 11.55
CA THR A 82 -28.65 2.77 12.67
C THR A 82 -29.40 4.10 12.64
N TYR A 83 -28.75 5.20 12.26
CA TYR A 83 -29.39 6.51 12.12
C TYR A 83 -30.34 6.54 10.91
N SER A 84 -29.94 5.98 9.76
CA SER A 84 -30.82 5.82 8.60
C SER A 84 -32.05 4.97 8.92
N GLY A 85 -31.92 3.92 9.74
CA GLY A 85 -33.07 3.13 10.20
C GLY A 85 -33.99 3.89 11.16
N LYS A 86 -33.45 4.69 12.10
CA LYS A 86 -34.25 5.48 13.05
C LYS A 86 -35.06 6.60 12.39
N LEU A 87 -34.57 7.16 11.28
CA LEU A 87 -35.31 8.18 10.51
C LEU A 87 -36.56 7.62 9.81
N GLN A 88 -36.63 6.31 9.55
CA GLN A 88 -37.79 5.69 8.89
C GLN A 88 -38.94 5.35 9.86
N HIS A 89 -38.66 5.15 11.14
CA HIS A 89 -39.69 4.86 12.16
C HIS A 89 -40.21 6.09 12.91
N GLY A 90 -39.56 7.26 12.74
CA GLY A 90 -39.93 8.54 13.37
C GLY A 90 -41.03 9.34 12.66
N ALA A 91 -41.47 8.93 11.47
CA ALA A 91 -42.39 9.68 10.62
C ALA A 91 -43.87 9.22 10.74
N GLN A 92 -44.23 8.36 11.70
CA GLN A 92 -45.57 7.76 11.80
C GLN A 92 -46.52 8.44 12.82
N TYR A 93 -46.17 9.58 13.43
CA TYR A 93 -46.99 10.21 14.49
C TYR A 93 -47.32 11.70 14.27
N THR A 94 -47.36 12.16 13.02
CA THR A 94 -47.89 13.49 12.68
C THR A 94 -49.04 13.37 11.69
N HIS A 95 -50.18 12.88 12.17
CA HIS A 95 -51.46 13.13 11.53
C HIS A 95 -52.51 13.29 12.64
N LEU A 96 -52.81 14.55 12.98
CA LEU A 96 -54.03 14.97 13.67
C LEU A 96 -54.97 15.47 12.58
#